data_AF-A0A1E2SNQ0-F1
#
_entry.id   AF-A0A1E2SNQ0-F1
#
_cell.length_a   1.000
_cell.length_b   1.000
_cell.length_c   1.000
_cell.angle_alpha   90.00
_cell.angle_beta   90.00
_cell.angle_gamma   90.00
#
_symmetry.space_group_name_H-M   'P 1'
#
loop_
_entity.id
_entity.type
_entity.pdbx_description
1 polymer ?
#
loop_
_entity_poly.entity_id
_entity_poly.type
_entity_poly.pdbx_seq_one_letter_code
_entity_poly.pdbx_strand_id
1 'polypeptide(L)'
;MLLLEGRRLPVGSDGAVTDPAALAEIAASSAFADARRGSSATIAASSALAEPITVSVVPPGALYGVQGRKGCVVNGSGARPVEIIGSELGQSFVRFRAGEPPSGVVLSPERPPACK
;
A
#
# COMPACT_ATOMS: atom_id res chain seq x y z
N MET A 1 -9.54 -4.15 6.24
CA MET A 1 -10.17 -3.07 7.04
C MET A 1 -10.99 -2.21 6.13
N LEU A 2 -12.06 -1.65 6.67
CA LEU A 2 -12.85 -0.61 6.05
C LEU A 2 -12.55 0.73 6.74
N LEU A 3 -12.42 1.79 5.96
CA LEU A 3 -12.27 3.16 6.43
C LEU A 3 -13.58 3.92 6.22
N LEU A 4 -14.20 4.34 7.32
CA LEU A 4 -15.44 5.10 7.30
C LEU A 4 -15.32 6.31 8.23
N GLU A 5 -15.23 7.51 7.64
CA GLU A 5 -15.12 8.77 8.39
C GLU A 5 -13.94 8.76 9.38
N GLY A 6 -12.78 8.24 8.93
CA GLY A 6 -11.57 8.15 9.75
C GLY A 6 -11.50 6.94 10.69
N ARG A 7 -12.58 6.17 10.85
CA ARG A 7 -12.59 4.93 11.65
C ARG A 7 -12.05 3.75 10.85
N ARG A 8 -11.40 2.81 11.55
CA ARG A 8 -10.89 1.55 10.99
C ARG A 8 -11.73 0.40 11.50
N LEU A 9 -12.56 -0.17 10.63
CA LEU A 9 -13.48 -1.24 10.97
C LEU A 9 -12.94 -2.59 10.47
N PRO A 10 -13.04 -3.67 11.27
CA PRO A 10 -12.67 -5.01 10.83
C PRO A 10 -13.59 -5.46 9.69
N VAL A 11 -13.02 -6.19 8.75
CA VAL A 11 -13.73 -6.80 7.62
C VAL A 11 -13.36 -8.27 7.61
N GLY A 12 -14.36 -9.14 7.53
CA GLY A 12 -14.18 -10.58 7.41
C GLY A 12 -13.48 -10.96 6.12
N SER A 13 -13.02 -12.21 6.04
CA SER A 13 -12.36 -12.74 4.84
C SER A 13 -13.28 -12.80 3.61
N ASP A 14 -14.59 -12.78 3.83
CA ASP A 14 -15.65 -12.72 2.82
C ASP A 14 -15.97 -11.28 2.36
N GLY A 15 -15.30 -10.27 2.93
CA GLY A 15 -15.56 -8.86 2.64
C GLY A 15 -16.70 -8.25 3.46
N ALA A 16 -17.34 -9.00 4.37
CA ALA A 16 -18.44 -8.50 5.19
C ALA A 16 -17.96 -7.89 6.51
N VAL A 17 -18.63 -6.83 6.97
CA VAL A 17 -18.48 -6.32 8.34
C VAL A 17 -19.55 -6.99 9.20
N THR A 18 -19.15 -7.93 10.05
CA THR A 18 -20.06 -8.71 10.91
C THR A 18 -19.84 -8.46 12.40
N ASP A 19 -18.77 -7.76 12.76
CA ASP A 19 -18.48 -7.41 14.15
C ASP A 19 -19.56 -6.47 14.71
N PRO A 20 -20.23 -6.82 15.82
CA PRO A 20 -21.32 -6.01 16.36
C PRO A 20 -20.92 -4.60 16.76
N ALA A 21 -19.69 -4.40 17.26
CA ALA A 21 -19.21 -3.07 17.63
C ALA A 21 -18.97 -2.22 16.37
N ALA A 22 -18.36 -2.80 15.33
CA ALA A 22 -18.18 -2.14 14.04
C ALA A 22 -19.52 -1.76 13.38
N LEU A 23 -20.53 -2.64 13.45
CA LEU A 23 -21.88 -2.34 12.94
C LEU A 23 -22.54 -1.20 13.72
N ALA A 24 -22.37 -1.14 15.04
CA ALA A 24 -22.86 -0.04 15.86
C ALA A 24 -22.17 1.30 15.49
N GLU A 25 -20.86 1.27 15.23
CA GLU A 25 -20.13 2.44 14.73
C GLU A 25 -20.65 2.90 13.36
N ILE A 26 -20.88 1.98 12.41
CA ILE A 26 -21.47 2.31 11.10
C ILE A 26 -22.86 2.92 11.28
N ALA A 27 -23.71 2.34 12.12
CA ALA A 27 -25.07 2.84 12.36
C ALA A 27 -25.09 4.25 12.96
N ALA A 28 -24.04 4.63 13.71
CA ALA A 28 -23.86 5.96 14.29
C ALA A 28 -23.18 6.98 13.33
N SER A 29 -22.75 6.56 12.14
CA SER A 29 -22.04 7.41 11.17
C SER A 29 -22.94 8.43 10.47
N SER A 30 -22.39 9.60 10.11
CA SER A 30 -23.10 10.55 9.24
C SER A 30 -23.37 9.94 7.87
N ALA A 31 -22.42 9.18 7.32
CA ALA A 31 -22.54 8.52 6.03
C ALA A 31 -23.73 7.53 5.99
N PHE A 32 -24.00 6.80 7.08
CA PHE A 32 -25.20 5.96 7.18
C PHE A 32 -26.48 6.79 7.31
N ALA A 33 -26.46 7.87 8.09
CA ALA A 33 -27.61 8.76 8.22
C ALA A 33 -27.95 9.45 6.88
N ASP A 34 -26.96 9.87 6.12
CA ASP A 34 -27.09 10.43 4.77
C ASP A 34 -27.64 9.40 3.78
N ALA A 35 -27.09 8.18 3.77
CA ALA A 35 -27.58 7.11 2.93
C ALA A 35 -29.06 6.82 3.21
N ARG A 36 -29.47 6.78 4.49
CA ARG A 36 -30.88 6.61 4.87
C ARG A 36 -31.77 7.75 4.42
N ARG A 37 -31.32 9.01 4.54
CA ARG A 37 -32.09 10.18 4.07
C ARG A 37 -32.25 10.20 2.56
N GLY A 38 -31.20 9.81 1.84
CA GLY A 38 -31.20 9.76 0.38
C GLY A 38 -31.80 8.49 -0.22
N SER A 39 -32.36 7.59 0.60
CA SER A 39 -32.82 6.26 0.17
C SER A 39 -31.75 5.45 -0.59
N SER A 40 -30.48 5.67 -0.25
CA SER A 40 -29.34 4.92 -0.79
C SER A 40 -29.16 3.61 -0.04
N ALA A 41 -28.93 2.53 -0.80
CA ALA A 41 -28.55 1.23 -0.25
C ALA A 41 -27.03 1.11 0.01
N THR A 42 -26.25 2.13 -0.34
CA THR A 42 -24.78 2.11 -0.25
C THR A 42 -24.23 3.32 0.48
N ILE A 43 -23.07 3.11 1.10
CA ILE A 43 -22.29 4.12 1.81
C ILE A 43 -20.89 4.12 1.20
N ALA A 44 -20.33 5.29 0.94
CA ALA A 44 -18.95 5.40 0.50
C ALA A 44 -17.98 5.11 1.65
N ALA A 45 -17.07 4.17 1.42
CA ALA A 45 -16.01 3.81 2.35
C ALA A 45 -14.77 3.39 1.55
N SER A 46 -13.59 3.44 2.17
CA SER A 46 -12.34 3.00 1.53
C SER A 46 -11.85 1.70 2.12
N SER A 47 -11.25 0.85 1.31
CA SER A 47 -10.57 -0.35 1.82
C SER A 47 -9.15 -0.01 2.27
N ALA A 48 -8.69 -0.65 3.34
CA ALA A 48 -7.31 -0.56 3.82
C ALA A 48 -6.82 -1.92 4.32
N LEU A 49 -5.51 -2.13 4.27
CA LEU A 49 -4.89 -3.32 4.86
C LEU A 49 -5.13 -3.36 6.38
N ALA A 50 -5.37 -4.57 6.89
CA ALA A 50 -5.41 -4.85 8.33
C ALA A 50 -4.11 -4.43 8.99
N GLU A 51 -3.01 -4.91 8.41
CA GLU A 51 -1.65 -4.57 8.78
C GLU A 51 -1.06 -3.69 7.68
N PRO A 52 -0.91 -2.37 7.93
CA PRO A 52 -0.26 -1.48 6.96
C PRO A 52 1.18 -1.91 6.72
N ILE A 53 1.61 -1.88 5.46
CA ILE A 53 2.99 -2.14 5.08
C ILE A 53 3.62 -0.82 4.66
N THR A 54 4.72 -0.45 5.30
CA THR A 54 5.52 0.70 4.88
C THR A 54 6.36 0.32 3.66
N VAL A 55 6.26 1.13 2.62
CA VAL A 55 6.99 0.98 1.35
C VAL A 55 7.69 2.28 0.99
N SER A 56 8.78 2.18 0.24
CA SER A 56 9.43 3.30 -0.40
C SER A 56 8.98 3.40 -1.86
N VAL A 57 8.87 4.61 -2.36
CA VAL A 57 8.57 4.88 -3.77
C VAL A 57 9.88 5.07 -4.52
N VAL A 58 10.05 4.32 -5.61
CA VAL A 58 11.16 4.51 -6.55
C VAL A 58 10.65 4.64 -7.98
N PRO A 59 11.33 5.41 -8.84
CA PRO A 59 11.03 5.40 -10.27
C PRO A 59 11.24 3.99 -10.86
N PRO A 60 10.36 3.49 -11.73
CA PRO A 60 10.50 2.16 -12.34
C PRO A 60 11.84 1.97 -13.05
N GLY A 61 12.37 3.02 -13.70
CA GLY A 61 13.68 2.99 -14.36
C GLY A 61 14.89 2.91 -13.42
N ALA A 62 14.70 3.08 -12.10
CA ALA A 62 15.76 2.87 -11.10
C ALA A 62 15.91 1.39 -10.70
N LEU A 63 14.90 0.55 -11.01
CA LEU A 63 14.93 -0.88 -10.71
C LEU A 63 15.70 -1.63 -11.79
N TYR A 64 16.51 -2.59 -11.35
CA TYR A 64 17.25 -3.49 -12.22
C TYR A 64 17.34 -4.90 -11.62
N GLY A 65 17.73 -5.87 -12.44
CA GLY A 65 17.86 -7.27 -12.01
C GLY A 65 16.54 -7.88 -11.54
N VAL A 66 15.41 -7.42 -12.10
CA VAL A 66 14.08 -7.82 -11.66
C VAL A 66 13.80 -9.28 -12.02
N GLN A 67 13.45 -10.08 -11.00
CA GLN A 67 13.01 -11.48 -11.12
C GLN A 67 11.78 -11.69 -10.23
N GLY A 68 10.60 -11.71 -10.83
CA GLY A 68 9.33 -11.72 -10.09
C GLY A 68 9.21 -10.47 -9.22
N ARG A 69 9.04 -10.67 -7.90
CA ARG A 69 8.98 -9.58 -6.90
C ARG A 69 10.35 -9.15 -6.38
N LYS A 70 11.45 -9.72 -6.86
CA LYS A 70 12.81 -9.39 -6.41
C LYS A 70 13.45 -8.43 -7.40
N GLY A 71 14.25 -7.49 -6.91
CA GLY A 71 15.06 -6.61 -7.74
C GLY A 71 16.03 -5.82 -6.88
N CYS A 72 16.77 -4.92 -7.51
CA CYS A 72 17.66 -4.00 -6.82
C CYS A 72 17.48 -2.57 -7.33
N VAL A 73 17.86 -1.62 -6.48
CA VAL A 73 18.14 -0.24 -6.86
C VAL A 73 19.61 0.06 -6.57
N VAL A 74 20.19 1.05 -7.24
CA VAL A 74 21.54 1.54 -6.91
C VAL A 74 21.40 2.83 -6.11
N ASN A 75 22.13 2.93 -4.99
CA ASN A 75 22.37 4.20 -4.29
C ASN A 75 23.87 4.51 -4.27
N GLY A 76 24.27 5.63 -3.68
CA GLY A 76 25.68 6.04 -3.58
C GLY A 76 26.62 5.03 -2.91
N SER A 77 26.10 4.02 -2.20
CA SER A 77 26.89 2.94 -1.57
C SER A 77 26.81 1.60 -2.32
N GLY A 78 26.07 1.51 -3.44
CA GLY A 78 25.99 0.35 -4.31
C GLY A 78 24.60 -0.24 -4.46
N ALA A 79 24.53 -1.55 -4.74
CA ALA A 79 23.28 -2.27 -4.94
C ALA A 79 22.52 -2.45 -3.62
N ARG A 80 21.23 -2.11 -3.62
CA ARG A 80 20.31 -2.32 -2.50
C ARG A 80 19.19 -3.27 -2.93
N PRO A 81 19.13 -4.49 -2.36
CA PRO A 81 18.08 -5.44 -2.67
C PRO A 81 16.72 -4.98 -2.14
N VAL A 82 15.71 -5.13 -2.99
CA VAL A 82 14.33 -4.75 -2.67
C VAL A 82 13.35 -5.87 -3.00
N GLU A 83 12.22 -5.84 -2.31
CA GLU A 83 11.02 -6.54 -2.70
C GLU A 83 10.05 -5.55 -3.36
N ILE A 84 9.58 -5.87 -4.56
CA ILE A 84 8.58 -5.09 -5.29
C ILE A 84 7.21 -5.51 -4.76
N ILE A 85 6.50 -4.55 -4.16
CA ILE A 85 5.18 -4.74 -3.59
C ILE A 85 4.09 -4.45 -4.61
N GLY A 86 4.30 -3.45 -5.48
CA GLY A 86 3.39 -3.06 -6.54
C GLY A 86 3.93 -1.95 -7.42
N SER A 87 3.13 -1.51 -8.40
CA SER A 87 3.45 -0.39 -9.27
C SER A 87 2.17 0.32 -9.69
N GLU A 88 2.18 1.64 -9.69
CA GLU A 88 1.06 2.48 -10.13
C GLU A 88 1.59 3.80 -10.68
N LEU A 89 0.99 4.33 -11.76
CA LEU A 89 1.23 5.67 -12.29
C LEU A 89 2.73 6.07 -12.44
N GLY A 90 3.55 5.14 -12.95
CA GLY A 90 4.99 5.40 -13.13
C GLY A 90 5.79 5.43 -11.83
N GLN A 91 5.24 4.86 -10.76
CA GLN A 91 5.89 4.63 -9.49
C GLN A 91 5.98 3.12 -9.21
N SER A 92 7.08 2.69 -8.60
CA SER A 92 7.22 1.35 -8.05
C SER A 92 7.31 1.43 -6.53
N PHE A 93 6.47 0.65 -5.86
CA PHE A 93 6.46 0.53 -4.41
C PHE A 93 7.33 -0.64 -4.00
N VAL A 94 8.38 -0.35 -3.23
CA VAL A 94 9.38 -1.34 -2.86
C VAL A 94 9.63 -1.36 -1.36
N ARG A 95 10.00 -2.52 -0.85
CA ARG A 95 10.46 -2.69 0.53
C ARG A 95 11.93 -3.08 0.53
N PHE A 96 12.75 -2.30 1.23
CA PHE A 96 14.17 -2.62 1.42
C PHE A 96 14.28 -3.79 2.39
N ARG A 97 15.05 -4.82 2.01
CA ARG A 97 15.20 -6.02 2.85
C ARG A 97 16.06 -5.80 4.08
N ALA A 98 16.94 -4.81 4.04
CA ALA A 98 17.86 -4.50 5.12
C ALA A 98 18.22 -3.01 5.14
N GLY A 99 18.36 -2.48 6.35
CA GLY A 99 18.73 -1.09 6.61
C GLY A 99 17.64 -0.09 6.25
N GLU A 100 17.92 1.17 6.55
CA GLU A 100 17.02 2.27 6.23
C GLU A 100 16.96 2.50 4.71
N PRO A 101 15.80 2.90 4.17
CA PRO A 101 15.69 3.34 2.79
C PRO A 101 16.68 4.47 2.49
N PRO A 102 17.40 4.44 1.35
CA PRO A 102 18.26 5.53 0.96
C PRO A 102 17.44 6.78 0.61
N SER A 103 18.02 7.96 0.80
CA SER A 103 17.40 9.24 0.42
C SER A 103 17.32 9.47 -1.09
N GLY A 104 18.02 8.65 -1.89
CA GLY A 104 18.01 8.72 -3.34
C GLY A 104 18.48 7.43 -4.00
N VAL A 105 18.08 7.26 -5.25
CA VAL A 105 18.45 6.14 -6.11
C VAL A 105 18.91 6.65 -7.48
N VAL A 106 19.79 5.89 -8.13
CA VAL A 106 20.25 6.20 -9.49
C VAL A 106 19.16 5.81 -10.48
N LEU A 107 18.82 6.73 -11.38
CA LEU A 107 17.95 6.47 -12.52
C LEU A 107 18.74 5.76 -13.62
N SER A 108 18.16 4.70 -14.19
CA SER A 108 18.70 4.01 -15.37
C SER A 108 20.20 3.66 -15.24
N PRO A 109 20.60 2.85 -14.24
CA PRO A 109 22.00 2.54 -14.04
C PRO A 109 22.58 1.78 -15.25
N GLU A 110 23.54 2.38 -15.95
CA GLU A 110 24.12 1.81 -17.19
C GLU A 110 24.97 0.56 -16.96
N ARG A 111 25.66 0.49 -15.81
CA ARG A 111 26.52 -0.62 -15.39
C ARG A 111 26.30 -0.93 -13.90
N PRO A 112 25.13 -1.47 -13.54
CA PRO A 112 24.80 -1.69 -12.13
C PRO A 112 25.65 -2.83 -11.55
N PRO A 113 26.02 -2.77 -10.26
CA PRO A 113 26.62 -3.91 -9.56
C PRO A 113 25.67 -5.12 -9.54
N ALA A 114 26.21 -6.31 -9.30
CA ALA A 114 25.41 -7.53 -9.20
C ALA A 114 24.27 -7.39 -8.17
N CYS A 115 23.04 -7.68 -8.58
CA CYS A 115 21.89 -7.73 -7.68
C CYS A 115 21.87 -9.09 -6.97
N LYS A 116 21.91 -9.08 -5.63
CA LYS A 116 21.93 -10.28 -4.79
C LYS A 116 20.71 -10.32 -3.87
#